data_AF-A0A5N5DFV4-F1
#
_entry.id   AF-A0A5N5DFV4-F1
#
_cell.length_a   1.000
_cell.length_b   1.000
_cell.length_c   1.000
_cell.angle_alpha   90.00
_cell.angle_beta   90.00
_cell.angle_gamma   90.00
#
_symmetry.space_group_name_H-M   'P 1'
#
loop_
_entity.id
_entity.type
_entity.pdbx_description
1 polymer ?
#
loop_
_entity_poly.entity_id
_entity_poly.type
_entity_poly.pdbx_seq_one_letter_code
_entity_poly.pdbx_strand_id
1 'polypeptide(L)'
;MILTAVGDRPQEKDAIMGHVLELLAYLHHAGIIPESVYHYEPPKDKYSLQQPPTLYLLSSKILTALSDAAWRAHELAAASENQKQAKYNIFGQEIPGSRYKVRTPELGSEVWLELVLWSCLHGGWTMDGADILKKLSRYKDDSRWARGTQAKSQERFMVDKTISSEVVAAYIDGVLNRVTAGVGNRGEPVATIFNFVTTFKGLLDRDNLGLGTATWESIIVRFMESGGIDPNLQARWLERLLYFSSKFDEELEYHNAAREYEDSPGSPSYILDPSSISLGVLHQALRIHIKNSNLTGAAEVVSRLQSLTDENKKRSMQKFFEKLNRRSEDDFVPESFSSNVDPMDYPIYFPQIPPALLAGVLSLATQNQAYDFARQLLYSDDIDGPLIPQELYGYSGIAAAITRYALAVDDANVLARLKPNQSERGGLNPEASWAILEIQMRRQEWDIVENVIGHLAVHNTKGRVANISALLARQLLILQDKVLRQGEKPTETHPLAKAASIFRKLIKTRFGDNDQERYHRFHGVWN
;
A
#
# COMPACT_ATOMS: atom_id res chain seq x y z
N MET A 1 -34.60 -8.93 -3.22
CA MET A 1 -35.37 -10.16 -3.48
C MET A 1 -34.59 -11.38 -3.03
N ILE A 2 -33.46 -11.73 -3.62
CA ILE A 2 -32.65 -12.87 -3.12
C ILE A 2 -32.21 -12.64 -1.66
N LEU A 3 -31.61 -11.49 -1.35
CA LEU A 3 -31.17 -11.15 0.02
C LEU A 3 -32.33 -11.11 1.04
N THR A 4 -33.56 -10.81 0.61
CA THR A 4 -34.74 -10.74 1.48
C THR A 4 -35.36 -12.12 1.70
N ALA A 5 -35.39 -12.97 0.67
CA ALA A 5 -35.89 -14.35 0.75
C ALA A 5 -35.15 -15.21 1.80
N VAL A 6 -33.92 -14.85 2.14
CA VAL A 6 -33.11 -15.53 3.17
C VAL A 6 -33.52 -15.15 4.60
N GLY A 7 -34.30 -14.08 4.77
CA GLY A 7 -34.74 -13.56 6.07
C GLY A 7 -36.16 -13.95 6.50
N ASP A 8 -36.99 -14.47 5.60
CA ASP A 8 -38.45 -14.58 5.76
C ASP A 8 -38.95 -16.00 6.05
N ARG A 9 -40.23 -16.14 6.40
CA ARG A 9 -40.87 -17.46 6.67
C ARG A 9 -40.85 -18.34 5.41
N PRO A 10 -40.84 -19.68 5.52
CA PRO A 10 -40.72 -20.59 4.36
C PRO A 10 -41.71 -20.30 3.21
N GLN A 11 -42.96 -19.96 3.54
CA GLN A 11 -43.99 -19.64 2.54
C GLN A 11 -43.74 -18.32 1.79
N GLU A 12 -43.17 -17.33 2.47
CA GLU A 12 -42.81 -16.03 1.87
C GLU A 12 -41.52 -16.17 1.04
N LYS A 13 -40.56 -16.98 1.51
CA LYS A 13 -39.35 -17.35 0.78
C LYS A 13 -39.68 -17.99 -0.57
N ASP A 14 -40.59 -18.96 -0.60
CA ASP A 14 -40.97 -19.67 -1.84
C ASP A 14 -41.61 -18.74 -2.87
N ALA A 15 -42.45 -17.80 -2.41
CA ALA A 15 -43.07 -16.79 -3.27
C ALA A 15 -42.03 -15.81 -3.85
N ILE A 16 -41.12 -15.30 -3.01
CA ILE A 16 -40.06 -14.37 -3.46
C ILE A 16 -39.11 -15.08 -4.42
N MET A 17 -38.68 -16.30 -4.09
CA MET A 17 -37.78 -17.07 -4.95
C MET A 17 -38.44 -17.49 -6.26
N GLY A 18 -39.74 -17.80 -6.26
CA GLY A 18 -40.49 -18.04 -7.49
C GLY A 18 -40.40 -16.86 -8.47
N HIS A 19 -40.57 -15.63 -7.97
CA HIS A 19 -40.44 -14.43 -8.78
C HIS A 19 -38.98 -14.14 -9.21
N VAL A 20 -38.00 -14.42 -8.34
CA VAL A 20 -36.58 -14.34 -8.71
C VAL A 20 -36.26 -15.30 -9.87
N LEU A 21 -36.73 -16.54 -9.80
CA LEU A 21 -36.47 -17.55 -10.83
C LEU A 21 -37.10 -17.17 -12.18
N GLU A 22 -38.32 -16.60 -12.15
CA GLU A 22 -38.96 -16.06 -13.36
C GLU A 22 -38.12 -14.96 -14.01
N LEU A 23 -37.63 -14.01 -13.22
CA LEU A 23 -36.75 -12.94 -13.73
C LEU A 23 -35.43 -13.49 -14.27
N LEU A 24 -34.77 -14.41 -13.55
CA LEU A 24 -33.54 -15.04 -14.02
C LEU A 24 -33.77 -15.85 -15.29
N ALA A 25 -34.91 -16.54 -15.40
CA ALA A 25 -35.27 -17.28 -16.59
C ALA A 25 -35.47 -16.34 -17.78
N TYR A 26 -36.15 -15.20 -17.58
CA TYR A 26 -36.27 -14.18 -18.61
C TYR A 26 -34.90 -13.64 -19.04
N LEU A 27 -34.03 -13.28 -18.10
CA LEU A 27 -32.67 -12.79 -18.39
C LEU A 27 -31.81 -13.83 -19.12
N HIS A 28 -31.95 -15.11 -18.77
CA HIS A 28 -31.26 -16.21 -19.46
C HIS A 28 -31.72 -16.35 -20.91
N HIS A 29 -33.03 -16.42 -21.16
CA HIS A 29 -33.58 -16.57 -22.51
C HIS A 29 -33.34 -15.33 -23.38
N ALA A 30 -33.22 -14.15 -22.76
CA ALA A 30 -32.85 -12.90 -23.45
C ALA A 30 -31.34 -12.83 -23.79
N GLY A 31 -30.53 -13.82 -23.41
CA GLY A 31 -29.08 -13.83 -23.65
C GLY A 31 -28.29 -12.84 -22.79
N ILE A 32 -28.89 -12.33 -21.71
CA ILE A 32 -28.24 -11.37 -20.80
C ILE A 32 -27.29 -12.10 -19.84
N ILE A 33 -27.64 -13.33 -19.42
CA ILE A 33 -26.75 -14.19 -18.63
C ILE A 33 -25.71 -14.80 -19.57
N PRO A 34 -24.41 -14.45 -19.46
CA PRO A 34 -23.39 -14.94 -20.37
C PRO A 34 -23.24 -16.46 -20.28
N GLU A 35 -23.09 -17.11 -21.44
CA GLU A 35 -22.94 -18.57 -21.51
C GLU A 35 -21.68 -19.07 -20.78
N SER A 36 -20.64 -18.23 -20.71
CA SER A 36 -19.39 -18.50 -20.00
C SER A 36 -19.60 -18.80 -18.52
N VAL A 37 -20.66 -18.29 -17.89
CA VAL A 37 -20.96 -18.52 -16.47
C VAL A 37 -21.26 -19.99 -16.18
N TYR A 38 -21.74 -20.72 -17.18
CA TYR A 38 -22.05 -22.15 -17.08
C TYR A 38 -20.89 -23.04 -17.48
N HIS A 39 -19.79 -22.49 -17.99
CA HIS A 39 -18.64 -23.23 -18.47
C HIS A 39 -17.49 -23.15 -17.48
N TYR A 40 -16.79 -24.26 -17.28
CA TYR A 40 -15.56 -24.30 -16.49
C TYR A 40 -14.41 -24.79 -17.35
N GLU A 41 -13.44 -23.91 -17.59
CA GLU A 41 -12.16 -24.28 -18.18
C GLU A 41 -11.12 -24.39 -17.07
N PRO A 42 -10.54 -25.58 -16.82
CA PRO A 42 -9.52 -25.71 -15.79
C PRO A 42 -8.32 -24.81 -16.12
N PRO A 43 -7.70 -24.18 -15.10
CA PRO A 43 -6.61 -23.25 -15.34
C PRO A 43 -5.44 -23.91 -16.06
N LYS A 44 -4.98 -23.28 -17.15
CA LYS A 44 -3.62 -23.54 -17.67
C LYS A 44 -2.56 -23.03 -16.69
N ASP A 45 -2.88 -21.94 -16.00
CA ASP A 45 -2.06 -21.34 -14.95
C ASP A 45 -2.77 -21.44 -13.59
N LYS A 46 -2.15 -22.20 -12.68
CA LYS A 46 -2.66 -22.46 -11.32
C LYS A 46 -2.74 -21.21 -10.44
N TYR A 47 -2.09 -20.11 -10.84
CA TYR A 47 -2.05 -18.86 -10.06
C TYR A 47 -3.14 -17.85 -10.44
N SER A 48 -3.94 -18.13 -11.48
CA SER A 48 -5.03 -17.23 -11.90
C SER A 48 -6.25 -17.35 -10.99
N LEU A 49 -6.86 -16.20 -10.63
CA LEU A 49 -8.17 -16.16 -9.97
C LEU A 49 -9.22 -16.69 -10.96
N GLN A 50 -9.93 -17.75 -10.60
CA GLN A 50 -10.94 -18.37 -11.47
C GLN A 50 -12.26 -18.61 -10.78
N GLN A 51 -13.31 -18.67 -11.60
CA GLN A 51 -14.62 -19.12 -11.16
C GLN A 51 -14.52 -20.57 -10.66
N PRO A 52 -15.00 -20.88 -9.45
CA PRO A 52 -15.03 -22.26 -8.98
C PRO A 52 -15.96 -23.09 -9.87
N PRO A 53 -15.72 -24.41 -10.03
CA PRO A 53 -16.50 -25.27 -10.91
C PRO A 53 -17.95 -25.46 -10.44
N THR A 54 -18.36 -24.86 -9.32
CA THR A 54 -19.67 -25.06 -8.69
C THR A 54 -20.84 -24.72 -9.60
N LEU A 55 -20.82 -23.58 -10.30
CA LEU A 55 -21.90 -23.25 -11.26
C LEU A 55 -21.89 -24.19 -12.47
N TYR A 56 -20.71 -24.64 -12.91
CA TYR A 56 -20.60 -25.66 -13.96
C TYR A 56 -21.16 -27.02 -13.51
N LEU A 57 -20.81 -27.48 -12.31
CA LEU A 57 -21.30 -28.74 -11.72
C LEU A 57 -22.82 -28.70 -11.47
N LEU A 58 -23.36 -27.52 -11.18
CA LEU A 58 -24.79 -27.29 -10.99
C LEU A 58 -25.52 -26.85 -12.26
N SER A 59 -24.83 -26.68 -13.38
CA SER A 59 -25.39 -26.10 -14.63
C SER A 59 -26.65 -26.81 -15.08
N SER A 60 -26.66 -28.15 -15.12
CA SER A 60 -27.84 -28.95 -15.46
C SER A 60 -29.03 -28.66 -14.54
N LYS A 61 -28.80 -28.55 -13.22
CA LYS A 61 -29.86 -28.23 -12.25
C LYS A 61 -30.36 -26.79 -12.41
N ILE A 62 -29.44 -25.85 -12.64
CA ILE A 62 -29.75 -24.44 -12.85
C ILE A 62 -30.62 -24.29 -14.11
N LEU A 63 -30.18 -24.84 -15.25
CA LEU A 63 -30.88 -24.77 -16.52
C LEU A 63 -32.26 -25.44 -16.45
N THR A 64 -32.38 -26.57 -15.75
CA THR A 64 -33.68 -27.21 -15.52
C THR A 64 -34.61 -26.30 -14.72
N ALA A 65 -34.14 -25.71 -13.60
CA ALA A 65 -34.94 -24.81 -12.78
C ALA A 65 -35.34 -23.52 -13.52
N LEU A 66 -34.47 -22.97 -14.37
CA LEU A 66 -34.79 -21.80 -15.21
C LEU A 66 -35.81 -22.15 -16.30
N SER A 67 -35.71 -23.33 -16.92
CA SER A 67 -36.67 -23.81 -17.90
C SER A 67 -38.05 -24.04 -17.28
N ASP A 68 -38.09 -24.66 -16.10
CA ASP A 68 -39.33 -24.85 -15.33
C ASP A 68 -39.97 -23.50 -14.95
N ALA A 69 -39.17 -22.52 -14.54
CA ALA A 69 -39.64 -21.18 -14.19
C ALA A 69 -40.21 -20.42 -15.40
N ALA A 70 -39.52 -20.48 -16.55
CA ALA A 70 -40.02 -19.91 -17.80
C ALA A 70 -41.35 -20.55 -18.22
N TRP A 71 -41.47 -21.88 -18.09
CA TRP A 71 -42.71 -22.59 -18.40
C TRP A 71 -43.86 -22.17 -17.48
N ARG A 72 -43.63 -22.08 -16.16
CA ARG A 72 -44.64 -21.61 -15.20
C ARG A 72 -45.09 -20.18 -15.49
N ALA A 73 -44.17 -19.29 -15.83
CA ALA A 73 -44.49 -17.92 -16.20
C ALA A 73 -45.37 -17.87 -17.47
N HIS A 74 -45.03 -18.69 -18.47
CA HIS A 74 -45.84 -18.83 -19.68
C HIS A 74 -47.23 -19.40 -19.41
N GLU A 75 -47.35 -20.43 -18.55
CA GLU A 75 -48.65 -20.98 -18.12
C GLU A 75 -49.51 -19.92 -17.41
N LEU A 76 -48.92 -19.12 -16.52
CA LEU A 76 -49.62 -18.05 -15.81
C LEU A 76 -50.07 -16.93 -16.76
N ALA A 77 -49.21 -16.54 -17.71
CA ALA A 77 -49.54 -15.57 -18.74
C ALA A 77 -50.72 -16.06 -19.61
N ALA A 78 -50.63 -17.31 -20.12
CA ALA A 78 -51.69 -17.93 -20.91
C ALA A 78 -52.99 -18.10 -20.13
N ALA A 79 -52.94 -18.43 -18.84
CA ALA A 79 -54.12 -18.51 -17.98
C ALA A 79 -54.77 -17.12 -17.76
N SER A 80 -53.97 -16.06 -17.66
CA SER A 80 -54.46 -14.68 -17.49
C SER A 80 -55.05 -14.11 -18.79
N GLU A 81 -54.49 -14.46 -19.95
CA GLU A 81 -55.03 -14.12 -21.27
C GLU A 81 -56.32 -14.89 -21.54
N ASN A 82 -56.34 -16.19 -21.21
CA ASN A 82 -57.55 -17.01 -21.29
C ASN A 82 -58.63 -16.54 -20.30
N GLN A 83 -58.30 -15.97 -19.13
CA GLN A 83 -59.32 -15.33 -18.27
C GLN A 83 -59.91 -14.06 -18.87
N LYS A 84 -59.15 -13.30 -19.67
CA LYS A 84 -59.68 -12.15 -20.43
C LYS A 84 -60.44 -12.58 -21.68
N GLN A 85 -60.11 -13.73 -22.26
CA GLN A 85 -60.79 -14.35 -23.40
C GLN A 85 -61.83 -15.42 -23.01
N ALA A 86 -62.07 -15.64 -21.71
CA ALA A 86 -63.05 -16.63 -21.20
C ALA A 86 -64.49 -16.10 -21.29
N LYS A 87 -64.88 -15.63 -22.47
CA LYS A 87 -66.16 -15.94 -23.08
C LYS A 87 -65.82 -16.58 -24.41
N TYR A 88 -66.23 -17.84 -24.58
CA TYR A 88 -66.08 -18.69 -25.76
C TYR A 88 -64.77 -19.50 -25.86
N ASN A 89 -64.76 -20.69 -25.25
CA ASN A 89 -64.73 -21.94 -26.04
C ASN A 89 -64.91 -23.17 -25.14
N ILE A 90 -66.12 -23.75 -25.22
CA ILE A 90 -66.50 -25.06 -24.70
C ILE A 90 -66.11 -26.06 -25.79
N PHE A 91 -64.83 -26.37 -25.99
CA PHE A 91 -64.38 -27.59 -26.67
C PHE A 91 -62.87 -27.71 -26.49
N GLY A 92 -62.45 -28.85 -25.93
CA GLY A 92 -61.10 -29.09 -25.46
C GLY A 92 -60.03 -28.90 -26.53
N GLN A 93 -59.13 -27.95 -26.29
CA GLN A 93 -57.72 -28.11 -26.62
C GLN A 93 -57.00 -28.44 -25.32
N GLU A 94 -56.64 -29.70 -25.16
CA GLU A 94 -55.65 -30.10 -24.17
C GLU A 94 -54.33 -29.42 -24.51
N ILE A 95 -53.80 -28.64 -23.57
CA ILE A 95 -52.42 -28.14 -23.63
C ILE A 95 -51.51 -29.36 -23.47
N PRO A 96 -50.67 -29.74 -24.47
CA PRO A 96 -49.78 -30.88 -24.34
C PRO A 96 -48.74 -30.59 -23.25
N GLY A 97 -48.77 -31.33 -22.14
CA GLY A 97 -47.74 -31.25 -21.08
C GLY A 97 -48.22 -31.30 -19.62
N SER A 98 -49.53 -31.33 -19.35
CA SER A 98 -50.13 -31.11 -18.00
C SER A 98 -49.85 -32.16 -16.90
N ARG A 99 -48.85 -33.05 -17.03
CA ARG A 99 -48.60 -34.13 -16.04
C ARG A 99 -47.15 -34.37 -15.64
N TYR A 100 -46.25 -33.40 -15.79
CA TYR A 100 -44.91 -33.49 -15.21
C TYR A 100 -44.62 -32.27 -14.32
N LYS A 101 -45.12 -32.30 -13.07
CA LYS A 101 -44.53 -31.51 -11.98
C LYS A 101 -43.26 -32.22 -11.54
N VAL A 102 -42.19 -32.11 -12.33
CA VAL A 102 -40.85 -32.46 -11.85
C VAL A 102 -40.51 -31.45 -10.76
N ARG A 103 -40.59 -31.86 -9.50
CA ARG A 103 -40.02 -31.08 -8.41
C ARG A 103 -38.51 -31.25 -8.51
N THR A 104 -37.86 -30.30 -9.18
CA THR A 104 -36.41 -30.15 -9.14
C THR A 104 -35.97 -29.99 -7.69
N PRO A 105 -34.89 -30.66 -7.23
CA PRO A 105 -34.35 -30.42 -5.90
C PRO A 105 -33.97 -28.94 -5.78
N GLU A 106 -34.50 -28.28 -4.75
CA GLU A 106 -34.39 -26.84 -4.58
C GLU A 106 -32.91 -26.42 -4.44
N LEU A 107 -32.42 -25.67 -5.42
CA LEU A 107 -31.14 -24.98 -5.29
C LEU A 107 -31.29 -23.87 -4.26
N GLY A 108 -30.34 -23.79 -3.32
CA GLY A 108 -30.31 -22.74 -2.31
C GLY A 108 -30.21 -21.34 -2.91
N SER A 109 -30.68 -20.34 -2.18
CA SER A 109 -30.61 -18.90 -2.52
C SER A 109 -29.20 -18.42 -2.85
N GLU A 110 -28.19 -19.11 -2.30
CA GLU A 110 -26.77 -18.86 -2.43
C GLU A 110 -26.31 -19.10 -3.87
N VAL A 111 -26.74 -20.22 -4.47
CA VAL A 111 -26.39 -20.58 -5.86
C VAL A 111 -26.94 -19.54 -6.82
N TRP A 112 -28.16 -19.06 -6.58
CA TRP A 112 -28.78 -18.01 -7.39
C TRP A 112 -28.08 -16.65 -7.22
N LEU A 113 -27.63 -16.33 -6.00
CA LEU A 113 -26.85 -15.12 -5.76
C LEU A 113 -25.49 -15.18 -6.45
N GLU A 114 -24.78 -16.31 -6.37
CA GLU A 114 -23.51 -16.51 -7.09
C GLU A 114 -23.71 -16.47 -8.61
N LEU A 115 -24.79 -17.05 -9.14
CA LEU A 115 -25.13 -16.96 -10.56
C LEU A 115 -25.27 -15.50 -10.99
N VAL A 116 -26.00 -14.68 -10.23
CA VAL A 116 -26.14 -13.24 -10.51
C VAL A 116 -24.78 -12.54 -10.47
N LEU A 117 -23.98 -12.81 -9.44
CA LEU A 117 -22.68 -12.17 -9.27
C LEU A 117 -21.68 -12.55 -10.38
N TRP A 118 -21.60 -13.83 -10.76
CA TRP A 118 -20.77 -14.23 -11.91
C TRP A 118 -21.32 -13.67 -13.22
N SER A 119 -22.64 -13.59 -13.40
CA SER A 119 -23.24 -12.94 -14.58
C SER A 119 -22.87 -11.47 -14.68
N CYS A 120 -22.90 -10.73 -13.57
CA CYS A 120 -22.45 -9.35 -13.51
C CYS A 120 -20.96 -9.21 -13.88
N LEU A 121 -20.11 -10.12 -13.37
CA LEU A 121 -18.68 -10.08 -13.65
C LEU A 121 -18.36 -10.38 -15.12
N HIS A 122 -18.89 -11.50 -15.66
CA HIS A 122 -18.67 -11.91 -17.05
C HIS A 122 -19.35 -10.99 -18.07
N GLY A 123 -20.46 -10.36 -17.70
CA GLY A 123 -21.19 -9.42 -18.55
C GLY A 123 -20.65 -7.98 -18.52
N GLY A 124 -19.61 -7.70 -17.73
CA GLY A 124 -19.00 -6.37 -17.64
C GLY A 124 -19.73 -5.38 -16.72
N TRP A 125 -20.74 -5.83 -15.98
CA TRP A 125 -21.48 -5.07 -14.96
C TRP A 125 -20.82 -5.18 -13.58
N THR A 126 -19.49 -5.07 -13.55
CA THR A 126 -18.68 -5.31 -12.35
C THR A 126 -19.04 -4.36 -11.20
N MET A 127 -19.34 -3.10 -11.49
CA MET A 127 -19.70 -2.11 -10.46
C MET A 127 -21.07 -2.39 -9.85
N ASP A 128 -22.05 -2.79 -10.67
CA ASP A 128 -23.38 -3.15 -10.20
C ASP A 128 -23.32 -4.39 -9.29
N GLY A 129 -22.53 -5.39 -9.68
CA GLY A 129 -22.27 -6.56 -8.84
C GLY A 129 -21.49 -6.23 -7.56
N ALA A 130 -20.56 -5.28 -7.61
CA ALA A 130 -19.83 -4.82 -6.43
C ALA A 130 -20.76 -4.13 -5.42
N ASP A 131 -21.77 -3.39 -5.88
CA ASP A 131 -22.80 -2.82 -5.03
C ASP A 131 -23.70 -3.88 -4.39
N ILE A 132 -23.98 -4.99 -5.08
CA ILE A 132 -24.68 -6.15 -4.50
C ILE A 132 -23.85 -6.73 -3.33
N LEU A 133 -22.55 -6.97 -3.53
CA LEU A 133 -21.66 -7.46 -2.47
C LEU A 133 -21.51 -6.48 -1.29
N LYS A 134 -21.43 -5.18 -1.59
CA LYS A 134 -21.41 -4.13 -0.55
C LYS A 134 -22.72 -4.07 0.23
N LYS A 135 -23.85 -4.34 -0.41
CA LYS A 135 -25.14 -4.44 0.28
C LYS A 135 -25.22 -5.66 1.17
N LEU A 136 -24.66 -6.79 0.71
CA LEU A 136 -24.53 -8.01 1.53
C LEU A 136 -23.70 -7.77 2.78
N SER A 137 -22.58 -7.03 2.70
CA SER A 137 -21.71 -6.78 3.86
C SER A 137 -22.38 -5.99 4.99
N ARG A 138 -23.41 -5.22 4.65
CA ARG A 138 -24.22 -4.41 5.58
C ARG A 138 -25.43 -5.16 6.12
N TYR A 139 -25.72 -6.36 5.64
CA TYR A 139 -26.84 -7.16 6.11
C TYR A 139 -26.53 -7.66 7.53
N LYS A 140 -27.29 -7.18 8.51
CA LYS A 140 -26.92 -7.06 9.93
C LYS A 140 -27.29 -8.26 10.82
N ASP A 141 -27.58 -9.40 10.23
CA ASP A 141 -27.84 -10.65 10.95
C ASP A 141 -26.58 -11.54 10.88
N ASP A 142 -25.66 -11.33 11.82
CA ASP A 142 -24.35 -11.98 11.92
C ASP A 142 -24.36 -13.51 12.03
N SER A 143 -25.55 -14.16 12.05
CA SER A 143 -25.70 -15.62 12.06
C SER A 143 -26.29 -16.18 10.77
N ARG A 144 -26.54 -15.34 9.76
CA ARG A 144 -27.33 -15.72 8.58
C ARG A 144 -26.59 -15.64 7.27
N TRP A 145 -25.33 -15.23 7.19
CA TRP A 145 -24.53 -15.56 6.02
C TRP A 145 -23.10 -15.90 6.45
N ALA A 146 -22.75 -17.19 6.49
CA ALA A 146 -21.37 -17.63 6.72
C ALA A 146 -20.58 -17.57 5.39
N ARG A 147 -19.28 -17.86 5.35
CA ARG A 147 -18.58 -18.15 4.08
C ARG A 147 -17.85 -19.46 4.19
N GLY A 148 -18.06 -20.33 3.21
CA GLY A 148 -17.42 -21.63 3.14
C GLY A 148 -16.32 -21.66 2.09
N THR A 149 -15.24 -22.37 2.39
CA THR A 149 -14.34 -22.89 1.35
C THR A 149 -14.96 -24.15 0.77
N GLN A 150 -15.17 -24.20 -0.55
CA GLN A 150 -15.77 -25.36 -1.22
C GLN A 150 -14.84 -26.59 -1.27
N ALA A 151 -13.62 -26.48 -0.73
CA ALA A 151 -12.54 -27.43 -0.95
C ALA A 151 -12.56 -28.69 -0.06
N LYS A 152 -13.26 -28.73 1.10
CA LYS A 152 -13.04 -29.81 2.09
C LYS A 152 -14.24 -30.47 2.80
N SER A 153 -15.50 -30.17 2.51
CA SER A 153 -16.63 -30.86 3.16
C SER A 153 -17.31 -31.93 2.27
N GLN A 154 -17.57 -33.10 2.85
CA GLN A 154 -18.37 -34.18 2.24
C GLN A 154 -19.88 -33.84 2.15
N GLU A 155 -20.33 -32.76 2.80
CA GLU A 155 -21.69 -32.22 2.74
C GLU A 155 -21.81 -31.12 1.67
N ARG A 156 -21.63 -31.49 0.40
CA ARG A 156 -21.51 -30.56 -0.75
C ARG A 156 -22.75 -29.74 -1.13
N PHE A 157 -23.91 -29.90 -0.48
CA PHE A 157 -25.18 -29.36 -0.98
C PHE A 157 -26.09 -28.66 0.04
N MET A 158 -25.64 -28.48 1.29
CA MET A 158 -26.36 -27.69 2.29
C MET A 158 -25.37 -26.80 3.05
N VAL A 159 -24.86 -25.77 2.37
CA VAL A 159 -24.24 -24.66 3.09
C VAL A 159 -25.25 -23.53 3.06
N ASP A 160 -26.04 -23.45 4.13
CA ASP A 160 -27.01 -22.38 4.29
C ASP A 160 -26.25 -21.05 4.33
N LYS A 161 -26.52 -20.22 3.32
CA LYS A 161 -26.24 -18.79 3.33
C LYS A 161 -24.75 -18.45 3.24
N THR A 162 -24.06 -18.83 2.17
CA THR A 162 -22.65 -18.45 1.99
C THR A 162 -22.32 -17.99 0.58
N ILE A 163 -21.50 -16.93 0.45
CA ILE A 163 -20.86 -16.57 -0.83
C ILE A 163 -19.43 -17.08 -0.81
N SER A 164 -19.01 -17.75 -1.88
CA SER A 164 -17.64 -18.21 -2.09
C SER A 164 -16.61 -17.05 -1.98
N SER A 165 -15.45 -17.33 -1.35
CA SER A 165 -14.32 -16.40 -1.30
C SER A 165 -13.80 -16.02 -2.69
N GLU A 166 -13.88 -16.95 -3.63
CA GLU A 166 -13.46 -16.80 -5.02
C GLU A 166 -14.30 -15.75 -5.73
N VAL A 167 -15.61 -15.68 -5.46
CA VAL A 167 -16.47 -14.57 -5.94
C VAL A 167 -15.93 -13.25 -5.43
N VAL A 168 -15.68 -13.14 -4.13
CA VAL A 168 -15.20 -11.87 -3.53
C VAL A 168 -13.83 -11.49 -4.09
N ALA A 169 -12.91 -12.44 -4.22
CA ALA A 169 -11.59 -12.21 -4.80
C ALA A 169 -11.66 -11.79 -6.29
N ALA A 170 -12.54 -12.43 -7.08
CA ALA A 170 -12.78 -12.06 -8.48
C ALA A 170 -13.40 -10.65 -8.61
N TYR A 171 -14.26 -10.25 -7.67
CA TYR A 171 -14.76 -8.89 -7.61
C TYR A 171 -13.68 -7.88 -7.23
N ILE A 172 -12.78 -8.20 -6.30
CA ILE A 172 -11.61 -7.37 -5.98
C ILE A 172 -10.76 -7.16 -7.24
N ASP A 173 -10.45 -8.23 -7.97
CA ASP A 173 -9.74 -8.15 -9.25
C ASP A 173 -10.48 -7.28 -10.28
N GLY A 174 -11.77 -7.53 -10.46
CA GLY A 174 -12.60 -6.83 -11.43
C GLY A 174 -12.72 -5.33 -11.14
N VAL A 175 -12.94 -4.92 -9.88
CA VAL A 175 -13.06 -3.49 -9.54
C VAL A 175 -11.73 -2.75 -9.64
N LEU A 176 -10.59 -3.42 -9.39
CA LEU A 176 -9.27 -2.82 -9.56
C LEU A 176 -8.97 -2.49 -11.03
N ASN A 177 -9.44 -3.33 -11.96
CA ASN A 177 -9.33 -3.07 -13.39
C ASN A 177 -10.18 -1.88 -13.89
N ARG A 178 -10.99 -1.27 -13.01
CA ARG A 178 -11.86 -0.14 -13.32
C ARG A 178 -11.32 1.20 -12.84
N VAL A 179 -10.17 1.26 -12.17
CA VAL A 179 -9.60 2.53 -11.69
C VAL A 179 -9.31 3.47 -12.86
N THR A 180 -9.73 4.73 -12.74
CA THR A 180 -9.41 5.76 -13.74
C THR A 180 -7.95 6.19 -13.65
N ALA A 181 -7.26 6.23 -14.79
CA ALA A 181 -5.89 6.74 -14.91
C ALA A 181 -5.83 8.29 -15.02
N GLY A 182 -6.96 8.99 -14.87
CA GLY A 182 -7.03 10.45 -14.94
C GLY A 182 -7.05 11.04 -16.36
N VAL A 183 -7.22 10.20 -17.40
CA VAL A 183 -7.36 10.63 -18.80
C VAL A 183 -8.75 10.26 -19.33
N GLY A 184 -9.55 11.27 -19.67
CA GLY A 184 -10.93 11.10 -20.16
C GLY A 184 -11.94 10.74 -19.07
N ASN A 185 -13.14 10.32 -19.47
CA ASN A 185 -14.25 9.99 -18.56
C ASN A 185 -14.42 8.48 -18.32
N ARG A 186 -13.37 7.68 -18.56
CA ARG A 186 -13.42 6.21 -18.41
C ARG A 186 -12.84 5.79 -17.07
N GLY A 187 -13.51 4.84 -16.43
CA GLY A 187 -13.13 4.29 -15.13
C GLY A 187 -13.76 5.03 -13.95
N GLU A 188 -13.45 4.53 -12.76
CA GLU A 188 -13.97 4.98 -11.49
C GLU A 188 -12.88 5.68 -10.67
N PRO A 189 -13.22 6.68 -9.84
CA PRO A 189 -12.27 7.29 -8.92
C PRO A 189 -11.64 6.24 -8.00
N VAL A 190 -10.33 6.33 -7.78
CA VAL A 190 -9.59 5.38 -6.92
C VAL A 190 -10.19 5.28 -5.52
N ALA A 191 -10.78 6.35 -4.99
CA ALA A 191 -11.46 6.33 -3.70
C ALA A 191 -12.69 5.43 -3.67
N THR A 192 -13.45 5.38 -4.77
CA THR A 192 -14.60 4.49 -4.91
C THR A 192 -14.15 3.03 -4.89
N ILE A 193 -13.12 2.70 -5.68
CA ILE A 193 -12.56 1.35 -5.76
C ILE A 193 -11.95 0.93 -4.42
N PHE A 194 -11.15 1.81 -3.80
CA PHE A 194 -10.60 1.57 -2.46
C PHE A 194 -11.68 1.20 -1.44
N ASN A 195 -12.81 1.92 -1.44
CA ASN A 195 -13.92 1.63 -0.52
C ASN A 195 -14.56 0.26 -0.79
N PHE A 196 -14.69 -0.16 -2.05
CA PHE A 196 -15.16 -1.51 -2.39
C PHE A 196 -14.18 -2.56 -1.89
N VAL A 197 -12.89 -2.43 -2.20
CA VAL A 197 -11.87 -3.39 -1.79
C VAL A 197 -11.75 -3.47 -0.27
N THR A 198 -11.81 -2.34 0.46
CA THR A 198 -11.87 -2.33 1.94
C THR A 198 -13.10 -3.06 2.46
N THR A 199 -14.26 -2.85 1.84
CA THR A 199 -15.49 -3.56 2.22
C THR A 199 -15.35 -5.07 1.98
N PHE A 200 -14.71 -5.47 0.88
CA PHE A 200 -14.51 -6.86 0.51
C PHE A 200 -13.42 -7.55 1.34
N LYS A 201 -12.39 -6.83 1.76
CA LYS A 201 -11.46 -7.30 2.79
C LYS A 201 -12.19 -7.56 4.09
N GLY A 202 -12.97 -6.59 4.57
CA GLY A 202 -13.77 -6.74 5.79
C GLY A 202 -14.85 -7.82 5.68
N LEU A 203 -15.25 -8.20 4.47
CA LEU A 203 -15.98 -9.43 4.23
C LEU A 203 -15.07 -10.62 4.53
N LEU A 204 -14.01 -10.84 3.74
CA LEU A 204 -13.12 -12.00 3.88
C LEU A 204 -12.57 -12.21 5.32
N ASP A 205 -12.18 -11.13 6.00
CA ASP A 205 -11.63 -11.14 7.36
C ASP A 205 -12.57 -11.82 8.39
N ARG A 206 -13.91 -11.74 8.25
CA ARG A 206 -14.83 -12.30 9.28
C ARG A 206 -14.74 -13.81 9.43
N ASP A 207 -14.43 -14.52 8.35
CA ASP A 207 -14.33 -15.99 8.34
C ASP A 207 -12.88 -16.47 8.24
N ASN A 208 -11.92 -15.58 8.50
CA ASN A 208 -10.49 -15.82 8.34
C ASN A 208 -10.16 -16.34 6.92
N LEU A 209 -10.69 -15.68 5.90
CA LEU A 209 -10.43 -15.97 4.49
C LEU A 209 -9.50 -14.90 3.92
N GLY A 210 -8.62 -15.30 3.02
CA GLY A 210 -7.75 -14.45 2.20
C GLY A 210 -8.15 -14.47 0.74
N LEU A 211 -7.24 -14.05 -0.14
CA LEU A 211 -7.45 -14.03 -1.59
C LEU A 211 -7.12 -15.37 -2.28
N GLY A 212 -6.89 -16.43 -1.51
CA GLY A 212 -6.60 -17.78 -2.01
C GLY A 212 -5.18 -17.90 -2.54
N THR A 213 -5.02 -17.73 -3.86
CA THR A 213 -3.72 -17.81 -4.56
C THR A 213 -3.03 -16.45 -4.72
N ALA A 214 -3.75 -15.35 -4.47
CA ALA A 214 -3.19 -13.99 -4.45
C ALA A 214 -2.95 -13.51 -3.02
N THR A 215 -2.13 -12.46 -2.86
CA THR A 215 -1.85 -11.82 -1.55
C THR A 215 -2.43 -10.41 -1.48
N TRP A 216 -2.72 -9.91 -0.29
CA TRP A 216 -3.18 -8.53 -0.13
C TRP A 216 -2.11 -7.50 -0.55
N GLU A 217 -0.84 -7.87 -0.51
CA GLU A 217 0.25 -7.01 -0.97
C GLU A 217 0.27 -6.86 -2.49
N SER A 218 -0.19 -7.87 -3.24
CA SER A 218 -0.43 -7.74 -4.69
C SER A 218 -1.50 -6.68 -4.99
N ILE A 219 -2.47 -6.49 -4.10
CA ILE A 219 -3.50 -5.44 -4.22
C ILE A 219 -2.90 -4.05 -4.05
N ILE A 220 -1.93 -3.88 -3.14
CA ILE A 220 -1.18 -2.63 -2.98
C ILE A 220 -0.47 -2.27 -4.28
N VAL A 221 0.26 -3.23 -4.86
CA VAL A 221 0.98 -3.03 -6.13
C VAL A 221 0.02 -2.62 -7.24
N ARG A 222 -1.11 -3.31 -7.38
CA ARG A 222 -2.11 -2.98 -8.41
C ARG A 222 -2.74 -1.61 -8.25
N PHE A 223 -2.97 -1.15 -7.01
CA PHE A 223 -3.39 0.24 -6.80
C PHE A 223 -2.32 1.23 -7.23
N MET A 224 -1.04 0.96 -6.98
CA MET A 224 0.06 1.82 -7.42
C MET A 224 0.23 1.82 -8.94
N GLU A 225 0.05 0.68 -9.60
CA GLU A 225 0.17 0.53 -11.05
C GLU A 225 -1.06 1.02 -11.83
N SER A 226 -2.20 1.20 -11.15
CA SER A 226 -3.46 1.62 -11.77
C SER A 226 -3.41 3.00 -12.46
N GLY A 227 -2.41 3.83 -12.15
CA GLY A 227 -2.33 5.22 -12.60
C GLY A 227 -3.30 6.17 -11.90
N GLY A 228 -4.20 5.67 -11.04
CA GLY A 228 -5.12 6.50 -10.25
C GLY A 228 -4.48 7.14 -9.01
N ILE A 229 -3.28 6.68 -8.62
CA ILE A 229 -2.47 7.22 -7.52
C ILE A 229 -1.12 7.61 -8.11
N ASP A 230 -0.65 8.82 -7.82
CA ASP A 230 0.74 9.20 -8.12
C ASP A 230 1.62 8.90 -6.89
N PRO A 231 2.42 7.81 -6.93
CA PRO A 231 3.24 7.41 -5.80
C PRO A 231 4.41 8.37 -5.53
N ASN A 232 4.63 9.41 -6.36
CA ASN A 232 5.68 10.41 -6.16
C ASN A 232 5.17 11.72 -5.54
N LEU A 233 3.85 11.91 -5.49
CA LEU A 233 3.24 13.15 -5.00
C LEU A 233 2.25 12.92 -3.85
N GLN A 234 1.62 11.74 -3.77
CA GLN A 234 0.46 11.53 -2.91
C GLN A 234 0.74 10.60 -1.72
N ALA A 235 1.52 11.09 -0.73
CA ALA A 235 1.89 10.30 0.47
C ALA A 235 0.69 9.69 1.21
N ARG A 236 -0.40 10.46 1.38
CA ARG A 236 -1.61 9.99 2.08
C ARG A 236 -2.26 8.78 1.43
N TRP A 237 -2.18 8.64 0.10
CA TRP A 237 -2.71 7.46 -0.58
C TRP A 237 -1.84 6.24 -0.31
N LEU A 238 -0.52 6.38 -0.37
CA LEU A 238 0.42 5.32 0.00
C LEU A 238 0.18 4.82 1.42
N GLU A 239 0.01 5.74 2.38
CA GLU A 239 -0.30 5.41 3.77
C GLU A 239 -1.65 4.69 3.93
N ARG A 240 -2.65 4.99 3.09
CA ARG A 240 -3.95 4.29 3.09
C ARG A 240 -3.85 2.88 2.54
N LEU A 241 -2.97 2.63 1.57
CA LEU A 241 -2.79 1.30 0.99
C LEU A 241 -2.27 0.28 2.01
N LEU A 242 -1.59 0.75 3.07
CA LEU A 242 -1.15 -0.10 4.18
C LEU A 242 -2.31 -0.76 4.94
N TYR A 243 -3.56 -0.34 4.73
CA TYR A 243 -4.71 -1.11 5.20
C TYR A 243 -4.73 -2.55 4.65
N PHE A 244 -4.11 -2.77 3.49
CA PHE A 244 -3.97 -4.07 2.84
C PHE A 244 -2.61 -4.74 3.13
N SER A 245 -1.77 -4.19 4.02
CA SER A 245 -0.51 -4.87 4.35
C SER A 245 -0.79 -6.10 5.21
N SER A 246 -0.24 -7.23 4.81
CA SER A 246 -0.26 -8.46 5.60
C SER A 246 0.95 -8.48 6.54
N LYS A 247 0.72 -8.90 7.79
CA LYS A 247 1.80 -9.10 8.74
C LYS A 247 2.52 -10.41 8.44
N PHE A 248 3.67 -10.60 9.09
CA PHE A 248 4.47 -11.82 8.99
C PHE A 248 3.56 -13.04 9.04
N ASP A 249 3.57 -13.83 7.95
CA ASP A 249 3.01 -15.18 7.95
C ASP A 249 1.46 -15.21 8.11
N GLU A 250 0.80 -14.05 7.94
CA GLU A 250 -0.67 -13.90 8.01
C GLU A 250 -1.40 -14.55 6.84
N GLU A 251 -0.84 -14.42 5.64
CA GLU A 251 -1.44 -14.97 4.41
C GLU A 251 -1.58 -16.49 4.45
N LEU A 252 -0.72 -17.18 5.23
CA LEU A 252 -0.72 -18.63 5.39
C LEU A 252 -1.75 -19.13 6.41
N GLU A 253 -2.20 -18.25 7.30
CA GLU A 253 -3.15 -18.59 8.36
C GLU A 253 -4.60 -18.57 7.88
N TYR A 254 -4.88 -18.02 6.70
CA TYR A 254 -6.21 -18.03 6.12
C TYR A 254 -6.71 -19.46 5.84
N HIS A 255 -7.99 -19.70 6.04
CA HIS A 255 -8.62 -21.01 5.84
C HIS A 255 -8.58 -21.47 4.37
N ASN A 256 -8.55 -20.52 3.44
CA ASN A 256 -8.44 -20.76 1.99
C ASN A 256 -7.04 -20.51 1.44
N ALA A 257 -6.02 -20.32 2.29
CA ALA A 257 -4.64 -20.20 1.84
C ALA A 257 -4.24 -21.43 1.03
N ALA A 258 -3.52 -21.21 -0.07
CA ALA A 258 -3.03 -22.31 -0.90
C ALA A 258 -1.95 -23.11 -0.15
N ARG A 259 -2.34 -24.20 0.52
CA ARG A 259 -1.44 -25.06 1.34
C ARG A 259 -0.68 -26.12 0.55
N GLU A 260 -0.96 -26.31 -0.74
CA GLU A 260 -0.34 -27.36 -1.57
C GLU A 260 1.16 -27.15 -1.84
N TYR A 261 1.75 -26.06 -1.35
CA TYR A 261 3.14 -25.67 -1.61
C TYR A 261 4.15 -26.10 -0.54
N GLU A 262 3.72 -26.62 0.61
CA GLU A 262 4.63 -27.11 1.66
C GLU A 262 5.31 -28.45 1.31
N ASP A 263 4.67 -29.30 0.48
CA ASP A 263 5.12 -30.69 0.25
C ASP A 263 5.73 -30.97 -1.14
N SER A 264 5.77 -29.99 -2.05
CA SER A 264 6.31 -30.18 -3.40
C SER A 264 7.70 -29.53 -3.57
N PRO A 265 8.79 -30.31 -3.65
CA PRO A 265 10.11 -29.74 -3.95
C PRO A 265 10.09 -29.06 -5.33
N GLY A 266 10.31 -27.75 -5.35
CA GLY A 266 10.31 -26.92 -6.58
C GLY A 266 9.13 -25.94 -6.72
N SER A 267 8.28 -25.80 -5.69
CA SER A 267 7.33 -24.68 -5.62
C SER A 267 8.07 -23.34 -5.56
N PRO A 268 7.62 -22.30 -6.29
CA PRO A 268 8.24 -20.99 -6.20
C PRO A 268 8.09 -20.40 -4.80
N SER A 269 9.21 -20.18 -4.12
CA SER A 269 9.28 -19.70 -2.73
C SER A 269 8.80 -18.26 -2.53
N TYR A 270 8.52 -17.51 -3.60
CA TYR A 270 8.11 -16.10 -3.53
C TYR A 270 6.73 -15.87 -2.90
N ILE A 271 5.93 -16.92 -2.69
CA ILE A 271 4.59 -16.83 -2.06
C ILE A 271 4.71 -16.79 -0.52
N LEU A 272 5.87 -17.19 0.03
CA LEU A 272 6.14 -17.26 1.47
C LEU A 272 6.97 -16.07 2.00
N ASP A 273 7.51 -15.23 1.11
CA ASP A 273 8.27 -14.07 1.56
C ASP A 273 7.30 -13.00 2.09
N PRO A 274 7.41 -12.58 3.38
CA PRO A 274 6.68 -11.40 3.85
C PRO A 274 7.14 -10.23 2.98
N SER A 275 6.26 -9.69 2.14
CA SER A 275 6.77 -8.80 1.12
C SER A 275 7.29 -7.52 1.75
N SER A 276 8.43 -7.07 1.25
CA SER A 276 8.97 -5.75 1.60
C SER A 276 8.20 -4.61 0.92
N ILE A 277 7.07 -4.89 0.26
CA ILE A 277 6.24 -3.87 -0.42
C ILE A 277 5.78 -2.83 0.59
N SER A 278 5.28 -3.27 1.75
CA SER A 278 4.79 -2.38 2.80
C SER A 278 5.89 -1.42 3.31
N LEU A 279 7.13 -1.91 3.45
CA LEU A 279 8.29 -1.08 3.77
C LEU A 279 8.61 -0.08 2.65
N GLY A 280 8.65 -0.54 1.40
CA GLY A 280 8.92 0.32 0.24
C GLY A 280 7.88 1.44 0.07
N VAL A 281 6.61 1.14 0.29
CA VAL A 281 5.50 2.09 0.27
C VAL A 281 5.68 3.16 1.36
N LEU A 282 6.01 2.74 2.57
CA LEU A 282 6.30 3.66 3.68
C LEU A 282 7.56 4.51 3.42
N HIS A 283 8.63 3.94 2.86
CA HIS A 283 9.83 4.71 2.48
C HIS A 283 9.51 5.77 1.43
N GLN A 284 8.65 5.45 0.47
CA GLN A 284 8.21 6.40 -0.54
C GLN A 284 7.31 7.50 0.06
N ALA A 285 6.38 7.16 0.96
CA ALA A 285 5.59 8.14 1.69
C ALA A 285 6.49 9.08 2.52
N LEU A 286 7.51 8.52 3.19
CA LEU A 286 8.50 9.27 3.96
C LEU A 286 9.26 10.27 3.07
N ARG A 287 9.71 9.82 1.90
CA ARG A 287 10.39 10.67 0.91
C ARG A 287 9.54 11.86 0.51
N ILE A 288 8.24 11.65 0.27
CA ILE A 288 7.31 12.73 -0.09
C ILE A 288 7.15 13.72 1.06
N HIS A 289 6.95 13.24 2.30
CA HIS A 289 6.84 14.13 3.46
C HIS A 289 8.10 14.96 3.69
N ILE A 290 9.28 14.35 3.53
CA ILE A 290 10.57 15.08 3.58
C ILE A 290 10.62 16.15 2.50
N LYS A 291 10.29 15.81 1.24
CA LYS A 291 10.28 16.76 0.12
C LYS A 291 9.32 17.93 0.35
N ASN A 292 8.16 17.65 0.96
CA ASN A 292 7.13 18.64 1.26
C ASN A 292 7.37 19.38 2.59
N SER A 293 8.50 19.15 3.28
CA SER A 293 8.82 19.72 4.59
C SER A 293 7.74 19.46 5.67
N ASN A 294 7.02 18.34 5.57
CA ASN A 294 5.98 17.94 6.51
C ASN A 294 6.58 17.09 7.64
N LEU A 295 7.02 17.73 8.73
CA LEU A 295 7.61 17.03 9.87
C LEU A 295 6.62 16.04 10.50
N THR A 296 5.37 16.46 10.71
CA THR A 296 4.34 15.63 11.36
C THR A 296 4.09 14.33 10.59
N GLY A 297 3.94 14.41 9.26
CA GLY A 297 3.75 13.23 8.44
C GLY A 297 5.00 12.35 8.37
N ALA A 298 6.20 12.94 8.34
CA ALA A 298 7.45 12.18 8.36
C ALA A 298 7.63 11.39 9.67
N ALA A 299 7.34 12.02 10.82
CA ALA A 299 7.40 11.37 12.13
C ALA A 299 6.36 10.25 12.26
N GLU A 300 5.14 10.48 11.78
CA GLU A 300 4.09 9.46 11.75
C GLU A 300 4.49 8.24 10.90
N VAL A 301 5.07 8.47 9.71
CA VAL A 301 5.54 7.39 8.84
C VAL A 301 6.71 6.61 9.47
N VAL A 302 7.64 7.28 10.16
CA VAL A 302 8.71 6.61 10.91
C VAL A 302 8.14 5.72 12.02
N SER A 303 7.18 6.24 12.79
CA SER A 303 6.50 5.45 13.83
C SER A 303 5.75 4.24 13.25
N ARG A 304 5.10 4.39 12.09
CA ARG A 304 4.44 3.27 11.38
C ARG A 304 5.45 2.23 10.89
N LEU A 305 6.61 2.64 10.38
CA LEU A 305 7.69 1.72 9.98
C LEU A 305 8.17 0.87 11.16
N GLN A 306 8.42 1.51 12.30
CA GLN A 306 8.82 0.81 13.54
C GLN A 306 7.72 -0.14 14.01
N SER A 307 6.48 0.34 14.09
CA SER A 307 5.33 -0.49 14.49
C SER A 307 5.16 -1.72 13.60
N LEU A 308 5.30 -1.58 12.28
CA LEU A 308 5.20 -2.70 11.35
C LEU A 308 6.29 -3.75 11.63
N THR A 309 7.53 -3.30 11.82
CA THR A 309 8.65 -4.21 12.04
C THR A 309 8.57 -4.90 13.39
N ASP A 310 8.11 -4.20 14.43
CA ASP A 310 7.96 -4.75 15.77
C ASP A 310 6.83 -5.77 15.85
N GLU A 311 5.71 -5.51 15.16
CA GLU A 311 4.63 -6.50 15.02
C GLU A 311 5.11 -7.77 14.31
N ASN A 312 5.93 -7.63 13.26
CA ASN A 312 6.47 -8.77 12.53
C ASN A 312 7.49 -9.56 13.36
N LYS A 313 8.40 -8.89 14.07
CA LYS A 313 9.30 -9.52 15.04
C LYS A 313 8.51 -10.31 16.08
N LYS A 314 7.49 -9.68 16.68
CA LYS A 314 6.66 -10.30 17.73
C LYS A 314 5.97 -11.56 17.22
N ARG A 315 5.34 -11.51 16.05
CA ARG A 315 4.63 -12.66 15.48
C ARG A 315 5.58 -13.79 15.10
N SER A 316 6.74 -13.46 14.53
CA SER A 316 7.78 -14.45 14.24
C SER A 316 8.25 -15.18 15.50
N MET A 317 8.54 -14.44 16.58
CA MET A 317 8.90 -15.05 17.87
C MET A 317 7.78 -15.93 18.42
N GLN A 318 6.51 -15.50 18.35
CA GLN A 318 5.37 -16.30 18.78
C GLN A 318 5.30 -17.63 18.02
N LYS A 319 5.41 -17.61 16.69
CA LYS A 319 5.41 -18.83 15.86
C LYS A 319 6.60 -19.75 16.17
N PHE A 320 7.77 -19.18 16.42
CA PHE A 320 8.94 -19.94 16.83
C PHE A 320 8.68 -20.71 18.13
N PHE A 321 8.13 -20.06 19.15
CA PHE A 321 7.78 -20.72 20.42
C PHE A 321 6.66 -21.75 20.27
N GLU A 322 5.65 -21.49 19.43
CA GLU A 322 4.60 -22.48 19.12
C GLU A 322 5.19 -23.74 18.47
N LYS A 323 6.12 -23.57 17.52
CA LYS A 323 6.80 -24.68 16.84
C LYS A 323 7.66 -25.50 17.81
N LEU A 324 8.36 -24.84 18.74
CA LEU A 324 9.13 -25.51 19.79
C LEU A 324 8.24 -26.33 20.71
N ASN A 325 7.14 -25.75 21.21
CA ASN A 325 6.21 -26.43 22.10
C ASN A 325 5.55 -27.66 21.45
N ARG A 326 5.25 -27.59 20.14
CA ARG A 326 4.72 -28.75 19.39
C ARG A 326 5.74 -29.86 19.20
N ARG A 327 7.04 -29.55 19.01
CA ARG A 327 8.11 -30.56 18.86
C ARG A 327 8.38 -31.35 20.14
N SER A 328 8.13 -30.76 21.32
CA SER A 328 8.35 -31.42 22.60
C SER A 328 7.35 -32.54 22.95
N GLU A 329 6.23 -32.68 22.24
CA GLU A 329 5.21 -33.71 22.55
C GLU A 329 5.39 -35.03 21.79
N ASP A 330 6.05 -35.06 20.61
CA ASP A 330 6.02 -36.22 19.71
C ASP A 330 7.36 -36.88 19.35
N ASP A 331 8.53 -36.40 19.79
CA ASP A 331 9.79 -37.17 19.65
C ASP A 331 10.90 -36.68 20.60
N PHE A 332 11.16 -37.44 21.67
CA PHE A 332 12.36 -37.29 22.50
C PHE A 332 13.53 -38.02 21.83
N VAL A 333 14.10 -37.45 20.77
CA VAL A 333 15.48 -37.72 20.38
C VAL A 333 16.33 -36.58 20.93
N PRO A 334 17.31 -36.83 21.83
CA PRO A 334 18.15 -35.79 22.39
C PRO A 334 19.18 -35.37 21.34
N GLU A 335 18.75 -34.63 20.33
CA GLU A 335 19.68 -33.80 19.57
C GLU A 335 20.03 -32.59 20.44
N SER A 336 21.33 -32.39 20.59
CA SER A 336 21.95 -31.22 21.20
C SER A 336 21.26 -29.92 20.78
N PHE A 337 21.28 -28.92 21.67
CA PHE A 337 20.98 -27.50 21.42
C PHE A 337 21.92 -26.87 20.37
N SER A 338 22.14 -27.52 19.22
CA SER A 338 22.64 -26.90 18.01
C SER A 338 21.42 -26.31 17.30
N SER A 339 21.32 -24.97 17.31
CA SER A 339 20.42 -24.23 16.45
C SER A 339 20.78 -24.51 14.98
N ASN A 340 20.35 -25.64 14.44
CA ASN A 340 20.47 -25.99 13.02
C ASN A 340 19.40 -25.27 12.17
N VAL A 341 18.70 -24.30 12.76
CA VAL A 341 17.92 -23.32 12.00
C VAL A 341 18.87 -22.14 11.80
N ASP A 342 19.36 -21.98 10.56
CA ASP A 342 20.03 -20.74 10.17
C ASP A 342 19.17 -19.56 10.64
N PRO A 343 19.73 -18.54 11.33
CA PRO A 343 19.00 -17.30 11.58
C PRO A 343 18.54 -16.77 10.23
N MET A 344 17.27 -16.97 9.89
CA MET A 344 16.71 -16.37 8.69
C MET A 344 16.62 -14.86 8.97
N ASP A 345 17.58 -14.12 8.44
CA ASP A 345 17.58 -12.66 8.44
C ASP A 345 16.45 -12.17 7.52
N TYR A 346 15.26 -11.96 8.08
CA TYR A 346 14.14 -11.43 7.31
C TYR A 346 14.23 -9.91 7.20
N PRO A 347 14.16 -9.34 5.98
CA PRO A 347 14.24 -7.91 5.79
C PRO A 347 13.19 -7.11 6.58
N ILE A 348 12.02 -7.70 6.78
CA ILE A 348 10.86 -7.04 7.41
C ILE A 348 10.97 -6.86 8.93
N TYR A 349 12.02 -7.42 9.56
CA TYR A 349 12.25 -7.22 11.00
C TYR A 349 12.89 -5.88 11.31
N PHE A 350 13.40 -5.16 10.34
CA PHE A 350 14.00 -3.85 10.57
C PHE A 350 13.32 -2.81 9.67
N PRO A 351 13.19 -1.55 10.13
CA PRO A 351 12.63 -0.50 9.30
C PRO A 351 13.37 -0.28 7.97
N GLN A 352 14.64 -0.71 7.90
CA GLN A 352 15.52 -0.62 6.72
C GLN A 352 15.52 0.76 6.06
N ILE A 353 15.41 1.83 6.87
CA ILE A 353 15.28 3.18 6.34
C ILE A 353 16.59 3.57 5.64
N PRO A 354 16.55 3.93 4.34
CA PRO A 354 17.76 4.32 3.62
C PRO A 354 18.46 5.51 4.29
N PRO A 355 19.81 5.54 4.33
CA PRO A 355 20.58 6.61 4.96
C PRO A 355 20.21 8.02 4.47
N ALA A 356 19.84 8.15 3.19
CA ALA A 356 19.40 9.41 2.61
C ALA A 356 18.07 9.92 3.20
N LEU A 357 17.13 9.01 3.51
CA LEU A 357 15.87 9.38 4.17
C LEU A 357 16.10 9.71 5.63
N LEU A 358 16.91 8.94 6.36
CA LEU A 358 17.30 9.24 7.75
C LEU A 358 17.94 10.64 7.87
N ALA A 359 18.88 10.96 6.98
CA ALA A 359 19.46 12.30 6.88
C ALA A 359 18.41 13.39 6.62
N GLY A 360 17.43 13.09 5.77
CA GLY A 360 16.29 13.97 5.47
C GLY A 360 15.40 14.21 6.68
N VAL A 361 15.03 13.16 7.42
CA VAL A 361 14.23 13.26 8.66
C VAL A 361 14.98 14.07 9.72
N LEU A 362 16.26 13.79 9.96
CA LEU A 362 17.07 14.52 10.93
C LEU A 362 17.20 16.01 10.56
N SER A 363 17.44 16.28 9.27
CA SER A 363 17.50 17.66 8.76
C SER A 363 16.16 18.38 8.92
N LEU A 364 15.05 17.70 8.63
CA LEU A 364 13.71 18.25 8.77
C LEU A 364 13.36 18.55 10.24
N ALA A 365 13.69 17.64 11.16
CA ALA A 365 13.52 17.82 12.60
C ALA A 365 14.33 19.03 13.10
N THR A 366 15.60 19.14 12.68
CA THR A 366 16.48 20.26 13.04
C THR A 366 15.95 21.60 12.52
N GLN A 367 15.46 21.64 11.27
CA GLN A 367 14.92 22.86 10.65
C GLN A 367 13.64 23.35 11.35
N ASN A 368 12.82 22.43 11.83
CA ASN A 368 11.58 22.72 12.57
C ASN A 368 11.80 22.84 14.09
N GLN A 369 13.06 22.88 14.56
CA GLN A 369 13.42 22.97 15.98
C GLN A 369 12.86 21.83 16.86
N ALA A 370 12.53 20.70 16.26
CA ALA A 370 12.08 19.50 16.96
C ALA A 370 13.27 18.70 17.50
N TYR A 371 14.04 19.33 18.39
CA TYR A 371 15.32 18.80 18.87
C TYR A 371 15.17 17.52 19.70
N ASP A 372 14.09 17.37 20.45
CA ASP A 372 13.83 16.14 21.21
C ASP A 372 13.65 14.93 20.28
N PHE A 373 12.89 15.10 19.20
CA PHE A 373 12.73 14.07 18.17
C PHE A 373 14.07 13.77 17.47
N ALA A 374 14.82 14.80 17.08
CA ALA A 374 16.15 14.62 16.50
C ALA A 374 17.13 13.91 17.44
N ARG A 375 17.05 14.18 18.74
CA ARG A 375 17.85 13.51 19.78
C ARG A 375 17.52 12.03 19.87
N GLN A 376 16.23 11.67 19.87
CA GLN A 376 15.78 10.27 19.88
C GLN A 376 16.33 9.47 18.69
N LEU A 377 16.44 10.09 17.50
CA LEU A 377 17.03 9.44 16.32
C LEU A 377 18.50 9.05 16.51
N LEU A 378 19.26 9.81 17.31
CA LEU A 378 20.72 9.65 17.48
C LEU A 378 21.11 8.92 18.77
N TYR A 379 20.24 8.94 19.78
CA TYR A 379 20.59 8.58 21.16
C TYR A 379 19.56 7.69 21.85
N SER A 380 18.73 6.95 21.12
CA SER A 380 17.80 6.05 21.78
C SER A 380 18.54 4.95 22.55
N ASP A 381 18.17 4.79 23.82
CA ASP A 381 18.62 3.72 24.72
C ASP A 381 17.64 2.53 24.72
N ASP A 382 16.67 2.52 23.79
CA ASP A 382 15.73 1.41 23.63
C ASP A 382 16.44 0.12 23.20
N ILE A 383 15.75 -1.02 23.33
CA ILE A 383 16.29 -2.36 23.02
C ILE A 383 16.85 -2.45 21.59
N ASP A 384 16.21 -1.77 20.64
CA ASP A 384 16.63 -1.72 19.23
C ASP A 384 17.76 -0.70 18.96
N GLY A 385 18.09 0.14 19.94
CA GLY A 385 19.08 1.21 19.82
C GLY A 385 18.60 2.43 19.02
N PRO A 386 19.50 3.38 18.70
CA PRO A 386 19.17 4.57 17.93
C PRO A 386 18.84 4.23 16.47
N LEU A 387 17.84 4.91 15.91
CA LEU A 387 17.45 4.73 14.50
C LEU A 387 18.56 5.14 13.51
N ILE A 388 19.44 6.05 13.93
CA ILE A 388 20.69 6.41 13.24
C ILE A 388 21.85 5.93 14.12
N PRO A 389 22.29 4.67 13.96
CA PRO A 389 23.37 4.14 14.76
C PRO A 389 24.73 4.65 14.23
N GLN A 390 25.77 4.49 15.05
CA GLN A 390 27.06 5.15 14.82
C GLN A 390 27.76 4.68 13.54
N GLU A 391 27.47 3.47 13.07
CA GLU A 391 27.95 2.91 11.82
C GLU A 391 27.52 3.79 10.62
N LEU A 392 26.36 4.45 10.72
CA LEU A 392 25.85 5.31 9.67
C LEU A 392 26.48 6.70 9.64
N TYR A 393 27.29 7.08 10.64
CA TYR A 393 27.87 8.42 10.73
C TYR A 393 28.90 8.69 9.63
N GLY A 394 29.43 7.63 9.00
CA GLY A 394 30.32 7.73 7.85
C GLY A 394 29.61 8.17 6.56
N TYR A 395 28.29 8.00 6.45
CA TYR A 395 27.55 8.41 5.25
C TYR A 395 27.48 9.92 5.17
N SER A 396 27.86 10.45 4.01
CA SER A 396 28.00 11.89 3.82
C SER A 396 26.74 12.71 4.13
N GLY A 397 25.58 12.27 3.63
CA GLY A 397 24.31 12.95 3.90
C GLY A 397 23.96 12.97 5.39
N ILE A 398 24.21 11.86 6.09
CA ILE A 398 23.98 11.74 7.53
C ILE A 398 24.96 12.62 8.31
N ALA A 399 26.26 12.56 8.01
CA ALA A 399 27.27 13.40 8.64
C ALA A 399 26.91 14.89 8.53
N ALA A 400 26.44 15.32 7.35
CA ALA A 400 25.96 16.68 7.15
C ALA A 400 24.72 17.01 7.99
N ALA A 401 23.72 16.13 8.03
CA ALA A 401 22.51 16.31 8.84
C ALA A 401 22.83 16.37 10.34
N ILE A 402 23.67 15.45 10.83
CA ILE A 402 24.18 15.41 12.20
C ILE A 402 24.93 16.69 12.55
N THR A 403 25.80 17.17 11.65
CA THR A 403 26.54 18.41 11.87
C THR A 403 25.59 19.61 12.00
N ARG A 404 24.51 19.64 11.20
CA ARG A 404 23.48 20.69 11.33
C ARG A 404 22.78 20.64 12.67
N TYR A 405 22.37 19.45 13.11
CA TYR A 405 21.73 19.24 14.40
C TYR A 405 22.67 19.65 15.55
N ALA A 406 23.89 19.12 15.56
CA ALA A 406 24.84 19.31 16.65
C ALA A 406 25.25 20.77 16.78
N LEU A 407 25.46 21.49 15.67
CA LEU A 407 25.68 22.93 15.74
C LEU A 407 24.44 23.66 16.27
N ALA A 408 23.23 23.29 15.84
CA ALA A 408 22.00 23.95 16.29
C ALA A 408 21.76 23.83 17.81
N VAL A 409 22.10 22.68 18.40
CA VAL A 409 21.94 22.38 19.84
C VAL A 409 23.21 22.63 20.67
N ASP A 410 24.32 22.97 20.01
CA ASP A 410 25.66 23.11 20.61
C ASP A 410 26.19 21.82 21.27
N ASP A 411 25.89 20.68 20.64
CA ASP A 411 26.32 19.36 21.12
C ASP A 411 27.71 18.98 20.59
N ALA A 412 28.74 19.36 21.36
CA ALA A 412 30.14 19.03 21.05
C ALA A 412 30.43 17.52 21.05
N ASN A 413 29.65 16.72 21.78
CA ASN A 413 29.89 15.28 21.90
C ASN A 413 29.53 14.55 20.60
N VAL A 414 28.42 14.90 19.96
CA VAL A 414 28.07 14.34 18.64
C VAL A 414 29.15 14.66 17.61
N LEU A 415 29.61 15.92 17.58
CA LEU A 415 30.63 16.38 16.62
C LEU A 415 31.96 15.63 16.80
N ALA A 416 32.33 15.30 18.04
CA ALA A 416 33.51 14.49 18.31
C ALA A 416 33.36 13.05 17.75
N ARG A 417 32.15 12.48 17.79
CA ARG A 417 31.85 11.13 17.27
C ARG A 417 31.82 11.02 15.74
N LEU A 418 31.81 12.15 15.02
CA LEU A 418 31.95 12.17 13.55
C LEU A 418 33.41 12.03 13.06
N LYS A 419 34.39 12.04 13.97
CA LYS A 419 35.83 12.00 13.67
C LYS A 419 36.43 10.61 13.33
N PRO A 420 35.95 9.46 13.83
CA PRO A 420 36.71 8.21 13.73
C PRO A 420 36.61 7.46 12.40
N ASN A 421 35.65 7.76 11.52
CA ASN A 421 35.47 7.06 10.23
C ASN A 421 35.95 7.87 9.01
N GLN A 422 36.80 8.89 9.23
CA GLN A 422 37.32 9.73 8.16
C GLN A 422 38.39 8.97 7.37
N SER A 423 38.24 8.99 6.04
CA SER A 423 39.21 8.50 5.05
C SER A 423 40.66 8.80 5.45
N GLU A 424 41.59 7.92 5.06
CA GLU A 424 43.06 7.95 5.28
C GLU A 424 43.77 9.30 4.97
N ARG A 425 43.04 10.31 4.49
CA ARG A 425 43.51 11.67 4.18
C ARG A 425 43.09 12.76 5.18
N GLY A 426 42.53 12.41 6.34
CA GLY A 426 42.44 13.31 7.50
C GLY A 426 41.60 14.59 7.35
N GLY A 427 40.69 14.66 6.37
CA GLY A 427 39.82 15.82 6.13
C GLY A 427 38.37 15.58 6.54
N LEU A 428 37.69 16.65 7.02
CA LEU A 428 36.25 16.67 7.25
C LEU A 428 35.48 16.27 5.97
N ASN A 429 34.40 15.50 6.15
CA ASN A 429 33.51 15.13 5.06
C ASN A 429 33.06 16.41 4.29
N PRO A 430 33.09 16.41 2.93
CA PRO A 430 32.74 17.60 2.14
C PRO A 430 31.36 18.16 2.47
N GLU A 431 30.33 17.31 2.55
CA GLU A 431 28.95 17.73 2.83
C GLU A 431 28.78 18.21 4.28
N ALA A 432 29.52 17.64 5.24
CA ALA A 432 29.58 18.16 6.61
C ALA A 432 30.26 19.55 6.66
N SER A 433 31.35 19.73 5.91
CA SER A 433 32.03 21.03 5.77
C SER A 433 31.10 22.08 5.14
N TRP A 434 30.28 21.70 4.16
CA TRP A 434 29.22 22.55 3.60
C TRP A 434 28.16 22.92 4.64
N ALA A 435 27.74 21.98 5.48
CA ALA A 435 26.79 22.25 6.57
C ALA A 435 27.36 23.24 7.60
N ILE A 436 28.64 23.07 8.00
CA ILE A 436 29.34 24.01 8.88
C ILE A 436 29.36 25.39 8.23
N LEU A 437 29.78 25.48 6.97
CA LEU A 437 29.88 26.73 6.23
C LEU A 437 28.54 27.50 6.23
N GLU A 438 27.44 26.82 5.89
CA GLU A 438 26.10 27.41 5.81
C GLU A 438 25.60 27.91 7.18
N ILE A 439 25.88 27.16 8.26
CA ILE A 439 25.47 27.53 9.61
C ILE A 439 26.31 28.69 10.15
N GLN A 440 27.63 28.65 9.97
CA GLN A 440 28.52 29.70 10.47
C GLN A 440 28.32 31.02 9.74
N MET A 441 27.98 30.99 8.44
CA MET A 441 27.54 32.20 7.72
C MET A 441 26.25 32.79 8.29
N ARG A 442 25.29 31.96 8.72
CA ARG A 442 24.08 32.44 9.40
C ARG A 442 24.37 33.02 10.79
N ARG A 443 25.30 32.41 11.53
CA ARG A 443 25.78 32.91 12.84
C ARG A 443 26.70 34.13 12.74
N GLN A 444 27.14 34.47 11.53
CA GLN A 444 28.07 35.57 11.25
C GLN A 444 29.47 35.35 11.86
N GLU A 445 29.87 34.09 12.05
CA GLU A 445 31.20 33.70 12.53
C GLU A 445 32.18 33.60 11.35
N TRP A 446 32.51 34.75 10.77
CA TRP A 446 33.26 34.85 9.51
C TRP A 446 34.68 34.28 9.56
N ASP A 447 35.29 34.24 10.73
CA ASP A 447 36.65 33.71 10.91
C ASP A 447 36.68 32.18 10.73
N ILE A 448 35.62 31.48 11.18
CA ILE A 448 35.43 30.04 10.93
C ILE A 448 35.08 29.78 9.46
N VAL A 449 34.25 30.65 8.87
CA VAL A 449 33.86 30.57 7.45
C VAL A 449 35.10 30.63 6.54
N GLU A 450 36.04 31.55 6.80
CA GLU A 450 37.27 31.66 6.01
C GLU A 450 38.13 30.38 6.11
N ASN A 451 38.27 29.81 7.31
CA ASN A 451 39.00 28.56 7.52
C ASN A 451 38.36 27.36 6.79
N VAL A 452 37.03 27.21 6.88
CA VAL A 452 36.30 26.11 6.22
C VAL A 452 36.37 26.23 4.70
N ILE A 453 36.28 27.46 4.16
CA ILE A 453 36.49 27.72 2.73
C ILE A 453 37.90 27.32 2.31
N GLY A 454 38.91 27.66 3.12
CA GLY A 454 40.29 27.25 2.91
C GLY A 454 40.42 25.74 2.69
N HIS A 455 39.81 24.94 3.59
CA HIS A 455 39.80 23.48 3.48
C HIS A 455 38.99 22.94 2.28
N LEU A 456 37.83 23.53 1.97
CA LEU A 456 36.99 23.10 0.84
C LEU A 456 37.59 23.46 -0.53
N ALA A 457 38.35 24.56 -0.60
CA ALA A 457 38.94 25.09 -1.82
C ALA A 457 40.23 24.38 -2.26
N VAL A 458 40.90 23.63 -1.37
CA VAL A 458 42.18 22.93 -1.65
C VAL A 458 42.11 22.01 -2.89
N HIS A 459 40.94 21.45 -3.20
CA HIS A 459 40.77 20.51 -4.32
C HIS A 459 40.12 21.11 -5.59
N ASN A 460 40.02 22.44 -5.68
CA ASN A 460 39.80 23.28 -6.88
C ASN A 460 38.98 22.70 -8.06
N THR A 461 37.82 22.09 -7.81
CA THR A 461 36.87 21.76 -8.89
C THR A 461 36.01 22.98 -9.21
N LYS A 462 35.96 23.40 -10.48
CA LYS A 462 35.24 24.60 -10.95
C LYS A 462 33.78 24.70 -10.42
N GLY A 463 33.13 23.57 -10.20
CA GLY A 463 31.77 23.49 -9.63
C GLY A 463 31.68 23.85 -8.15
N ARG A 464 32.64 23.43 -7.31
CA ARG A 464 32.62 23.72 -5.86
C ARG A 464 32.81 25.21 -5.59
N VAL A 465 33.77 25.84 -6.27
CA VAL A 465 34.02 27.29 -6.13
C VAL A 465 32.78 28.09 -6.54
N ALA A 466 32.08 27.68 -7.63
CA ALA A 466 30.83 28.32 -8.04
C ALA A 466 29.73 28.22 -6.96
N ASN A 467 29.59 27.06 -6.32
CA ASN A 467 28.63 26.88 -5.24
C ASN A 467 28.97 27.72 -4.00
N ILE A 468 30.25 27.81 -3.61
CA ILE A 468 30.69 28.65 -2.47
C ILE A 468 30.40 30.12 -2.79
N SER A 469 30.73 30.56 -4.02
CA SER A 469 30.43 31.92 -4.47
C SER A 469 28.94 32.22 -4.44
N ALA A 470 28.08 31.32 -4.91
CA ALA A 470 26.63 31.53 -4.89
C ALA A 470 26.09 31.66 -3.46
N LEU A 471 26.60 30.85 -2.53
CA LEU A 471 26.19 30.85 -1.13
C LEU A 471 26.65 32.14 -0.41
N LEU A 472 27.88 32.58 -0.64
CA LEU A 472 28.39 33.88 -0.18
C LEU A 472 27.59 35.05 -0.77
N ALA A 473 27.29 35.03 -2.07
CA ALA A 473 26.53 36.08 -2.74
C ALA A 473 25.11 36.20 -2.14
N ARG A 474 24.44 35.06 -1.90
CA ARG A 474 23.15 35.04 -1.20
C ARG A 474 23.26 35.71 0.18
N GLN A 475 24.27 35.38 0.96
CA GLN A 475 24.42 35.93 2.31
C GLN A 475 24.77 37.42 2.30
N LEU A 476 25.56 37.88 1.32
CA LEU A 476 25.84 39.29 1.08
C LEU A 476 24.56 40.09 0.81
N LEU A 477 23.67 39.58 -0.05
CA LEU A 477 22.39 40.24 -0.35
C LEU A 477 21.50 40.35 0.90
N ILE A 478 21.45 39.30 1.72
CA ILE A 478 20.68 39.30 2.97
C ILE A 478 21.24 40.33 3.96
N LEU A 479 22.57 40.41 4.11
CA LEU A 479 23.21 41.38 4.99
C LEU A 479 23.07 42.81 4.48
N GLN A 480 23.15 43.04 3.17
CA GLN A 480 22.97 44.35 2.57
C GLN A 480 21.54 44.87 2.80
N ASP A 481 20.52 44.05 2.56
CA ASP A 481 19.13 44.42 2.82
C ASP A 481 18.91 44.80 4.30
N LYS A 482 19.52 44.06 5.24
CA LYS A 482 19.48 44.41 6.67
C LYS A 482 20.12 45.77 6.96
N VAL A 483 21.31 46.03 6.43
CA VAL A 483 22.04 47.30 6.63
C VAL A 483 21.25 48.47 6.03
N LEU A 484 20.68 48.30 4.83
CA LEU A 484 19.85 49.32 4.18
C LEU A 484 18.59 49.66 5.00
N ARG A 485 17.94 48.65 5.59
CA ARG A 485 16.75 48.85 6.45
C ARG A 485 17.09 49.50 7.78
N GLN A 486 18.29 49.23 8.33
CA GLN A 486 18.72 49.73 9.62
C GLN A 486 19.45 51.09 9.52
N GLY A 487 19.80 51.54 8.31
CA GLY A 487 20.51 52.80 8.09
C GLY A 487 21.94 52.82 8.66
N GLU A 488 22.51 51.65 8.93
CA GLU A 488 23.85 51.53 9.49
C GLU A 488 24.94 51.76 8.43
N LYS A 489 26.03 52.41 8.82
CA LYS A 489 27.24 52.50 7.98
C LYS A 489 28.15 51.30 8.32
N PRO A 490 28.39 50.38 7.38
CA PRO A 490 29.21 49.20 7.65
C PRO A 490 30.68 49.59 7.89
N THR A 491 31.19 49.32 9.07
CA THR A 491 32.62 49.40 9.44
C THR A 491 33.39 48.17 8.95
N GLU A 492 34.73 48.20 8.96
CA GLU A 492 35.57 47.08 8.50
C GLU A 492 35.36 45.78 9.29
N THR A 493 34.96 45.88 10.56
CA THR A 493 34.61 44.74 11.42
C THR A 493 33.19 44.23 11.19
N HIS A 494 32.38 44.95 10.41
CA HIS A 494 31.00 44.61 10.15
C HIS A 494 30.90 43.28 9.36
N PRO A 495 29.94 42.39 9.70
CA PRO A 495 29.68 41.13 8.98
C PRO A 495 29.64 41.27 7.46
N LEU A 496 29.03 42.33 6.95
CA LEU A 496 28.96 42.65 5.51
C LEU A 496 30.35 42.87 4.89
N ALA A 497 31.23 43.61 5.57
CA ALA A 497 32.58 43.91 5.10
C ALA A 497 33.46 42.65 5.08
N LYS A 498 33.39 41.83 6.15
CA LYS A 498 34.07 40.52 6.20
C LYS A 498 33.59 39.57 5.10
N ALA A 499 32.28 39.43 4.91
CA ALA A 499 31.69 38.61 3.85
C ALA A 499 32.15 39.06 2.44
N ALA A 500 32.18 40.38 2.21
CA ALA A 500 32.58 40.96 0.93
C ALA A 500 34.07 40.73 0.65
N SER A 501 34.91 40.84 1.67
CA SER A 501 36.35 40.54 1.59
C SER A 501 36.59 39.08 1.20
N ILE A 502 35.94 38.13 1.89
CA ILE A 502 36.06 36.69 1.60
C ILE A 502 35.59 36.38 0.17
N PHE A 503 34.45 36.92 -0.25
CA PHE A 503 33.92 36.75 -1.61
C PHE A 503 34.88 37.29 -2.68
N ARG A 504 35.46 38.48 -2.46
CA ARG A 504 36.47 39.07 -3.35
C ARG A 504 37.74 38.23 -3.44
N LYS A 505 38.26 37.73 -2.31
CA LYS A 505 39.44 36.84 -2.29
C LYS A 505 39.19 35.59 -3.13
N LEU A 506 38.01 34.98 -3.00
CA LEU A 506 37.63 33.74 -3.67
C LEU A 506 37.42 33.92 -5.19
N ILE A 507 36.86 35.05 -5.62
CA ILE A 507 36.78 35.40 -7.05
C ILE A 507 38.18 35.69 -7.60
N LYS A 508 39.02 36.45 -6.88
CA LYS A 508 40.37 36.80 -7.33
C LYS A 508 41.26 35.58 -7.53
N THR A 509 41.17 34.59 -6.63
CA THR A 509 41.90 33.31 -6.77
C THR A 509 41.43 32.49 -7.99
N ARG A 510 40.20 32.67 -8.44
CA ARG A 510 39.63 31.90 -9.57
C ARG A 510 39.84 32.55 -10.94
N PHE A 511 39.71 33.88 -11.03
CA PHE A 511 39.71 34.60 -12.31
C PHE A 511 41.05 35.28 -12.63
N GLY A 512 41.99 35.38 -11.67
CA GLY A 512 43.31 35.96 -11.89
C GLY A 512 43.28 37.45 -12.30
N ASP A 513 44.45 38.07 -12.39
CA ASP A 513 44.59 39.50 -12.69
C ASP A 513 44.21 39.86 -14.16
N ASN A 514 44.04 38.87 -15.04
CA ASN A 514 43.72 39.08 -16.47
C ASN A 514 42.22 39.30 -16.77
N ASP A 515 41.32 39.14 -15.80
CA ASP A 515 39.87 39.31 -15.95
C ASP A 515 39.35 40.57 -15.18
N GLN A 516 40.22 41.59 -15.05
CA GLN A 516 39.96 42.86 -14.37
C GLN A 516 38.65 43.52 -14.80
N GLU A 517 38.26 43.41 -16.08
CA GLU A 517 37.06 44.03 -16.62
C GLU A 517 35.76 43.45 -16.03
N ARG A 518 35.71 42.14 -15.75
CA ARG A 518 34.58 41.48 -15.06
C ARG A 518 34.60 41.75 -13.57
N TYR A 519 35.79 41.82 -12.97
CA TYR A 519 35.99 42.20 -11.57
C TYR A 519 35.50 43.63 -11.31
N HIS A 520 35.79 44.58 -12.20
CA HIS A 520 35.32 45.97 -12.12
C HIS A 520 33.81 46.13 -12.35
N ARG A 521 33.18 45.33 -13.21
CA ARG A 521 31.70 45.33 -13.35
C ARG A 521 30.98 44.91 -12.07
N PHE A 522 31.53 44.00 -11.28
CA PHE A 522 30.97 43.64 -9.98
C PHE A 522 31.20 44.72 -8.90
N HIS A 523 32.28 45.50 -8.98
CA HIS A 523 32.54 46.61 -8.06
C HIS A 523 31.68 47.85 -8.33
N GLY A 524 31.23 48.07 -9.57
CA GLY A 524 30.38 49.21 -9.93
C GLY A 524 28.94 49.18 -9.40
N VAL A 525 28.53 48.12 -8.70
CA VAL A 525 27.17 47.95 -8.12
C VAL A 525 27.13 48.28 -6.62
N TRP A 526 28.27 48.61 -6.01
CA TRP A 526 28.42 48.75 -4.55
C TRP A 526 29.10 50.05 -4.10
N ASN A 527 28.93 51.13 -4.85
CA ASN A 527 29.19 52.49 -4.37
C ASN A 527 27.89 53.18 -4.03
#